data_AF-A0A2V5TNW1-F1
#
_entry.id   AF-A0A2V5TNW1-F1
#
_cell.length_a   1.000
_cell.length_b   1.000
_cell.length_c   1.000
_cell.angle_alpha   90.00
_cell.angle_beta   90.00
_cell.angle_gamma   90.00
#
_symmetry.space_group_name_H-M   'P 1'
#
loop_
_entity.id
_entity.type
_entity.pdbx_description
1 polymer ?
#
loop_
_entity_poly.entity_id
_entity_poly.type
_entity_poly.pdbx_seq_one_letter_code
_entity_poly.pdbx_strand_id
1 'polypeptide(L)'
;MKMITWLWAMVVAGSLAAATQASEVEQLKSDLIGQCMGGREKCWKFQSVDQIKALTIQKKTEDSRKRVYTIALQLQAAKAGGKYSADARVEYTKAATGWKIKQVGLLSIKKIE
;
A
#
# COMPACT_ATOMS: atom_id res chain seq x y z
N MET A 1 -37.82 -12.67 43.99
CA MET A 1 -37.35 -11.67 43.01
C MET A 1 -36.09 -12.23 42.37
N LYS A 2 -36.13 -12.49 41.06
CA LYS A 2 -35.01 -13.02 40.27
C LYS A 2 -34.80 -12.04 39.12
N MET A 3 -33.70 -11.29 39.14
CA MET A 3 -33.24 -10.54 37.98
C MET A 3 -31.79 -10.93 37.73
N ILE A 4 -31.63 -11.78 36.73
CA ILE A 4 -30.36 -12.23 36.17
C ILE A 4 -30.14 -11.37 34.93
N THR A 5 -29.24 -10.40 35.02
CA THR A 5 -28.85 -9.55 33.89
C THR A 5 -27.51 -10.07 33.36
N TRP A 6 -27.55 -10.85 32.28
CA TRP A 6 -26.34 -11.23 31.54
C TRP A 6 -26.01 -10.11 30.56
N LEU A 7 -24.99 -9.32 30.88
CA LEU A 7 -24.42 -8.36 29.94
C LEU A 7 -23.42 -9.08 29.05
N TRP A 8 -23.76 -9.11 27.77
CA TRP A 8 -22.96 -9.62 26.67
C TRP A 8 -21.68 -8.79 26.52
N ALA A 9 -20.55 -9.34 26.95
CA ALA A 9 -19.23 -8.84 26.59
C ALA A 9 -18.82 -9.41 25.22
N MET A 10 -19.43 -8.92 24.14
CA MET A 10 -18.85 -9.09 22.79
C MET A 10 -17.75 -8.04 22.62
N VAL A 11 -16.53 -8.41 22.99
CA VAL A 11 -15.36 -7.53 22.87
C VAL A 11 -14.96 -7.38 21.40
N VAL A 12 -14.90 -6.11 21.00
CA VAL A 12 -14.48 -5.53 19.73
C VAL A 12 -13.00 -5.87 19.45
N ALA A 13 -12.70 -7.06 18.95
CA ALA A 13 -11.34 -7.44 18.57
C ALA A 13 -11.01 -7.19 17.07
N GLY A 14 -12.03 -7.05 16.21
CA GLY A 14 -11.86 -6.96 14.76
C GLY A 14 -11.41 -5.58 14.23
N SER A 15 -11.66 -4.49 14.98
CA SER A 15 -11.50 -3.12 14.48
C SER A 15 -10.04 -2.67 14.39
N LEU A 16 -9.17 -3.18 15.28
CA LEU A 16 -7.78 -2.74 15.39
C LEU A 16 -6.90 -3.23 14.22
N ALA A 17 -7.12 -4.46 13.76
CA ALA A 17 -6.35 -5.03 12.65
C ALA A 17 -6.70 -4.38 11.29
N ALA A 18 -7.95 -4.00 11.10
CA ALA A 18 -8.37 -3.28 9.88
C ALA A 18 -7.88 -1.83 9.87
N ALA A 19 -7.91 -1.15 11.02
CA ALA A 19 -7.43 0.22 11.14
C ALA A 19 -5.92 0.35 10.89
N THR A 20 -5.11 -0.60 11.39
CA THR A 20 -3.66 -0.60 11.13
C THR A 20 -3.35 -0.84 9.66
N GLN A 21 -4.05 -1.76 9.00
CA GLN A 21 -3.87 -2.00 7.57
C GLN A 21 -4.29 -0.81 6.71
N ALA A 22 -5.39 -0.12 7.05
CA ALA A 22 -5.80 1.11 6.37
C ALA A 22 -4.75 2.22 6.51
N SER A 23 -4.19 2.40 7.71
CA SER A 23 -3.14 3.39 7.94
C SER A 23 -1.86 3.08 7.14
N GLU A 24 -1.51 1.79 7.01
CA GLU A 24 -0.34 1.34 6.26
C GLU A 24 -0.52 1.53 4.75
N VAL A 25 -1.72 1.30 4.23
CA VAL A 25 -2.07 1.56 2.82
C VAL A 25 -1.96 3.05 2.49
N GLU A 26 -2.51 3.92 3.33
CA GLU A 26 -2.45 5.37 3.09
C GLU A 26 -1.02 5.90 3.18
N GLN A 27 -0.22 5.39 4.13
CA GLN A 27 1.20 5.72 4.20
C GLN A 27 1.96 5.27 2.94
N LEU A 28 1.73 4.03 2.46
CA LEU A 28 2.32 3.53 1.22
C LEU A 28 1.94 4.39 0.01
N LYS A 29 0.68 4.81 -0.12
CA LYS A 29 0.26 5.72 -1.20
C LYS A 29 1.04 7.04 -1.16
N SER A 30 1.17 7.62 0.04
CA SER A 30 1.92 8.86 0.24
C SER A 30 3.40 8.69 -0.08
N ASP A 31 4.03 7.62 0.41
CA ASP A 31 5.47 7.36 0.21
C ASP A 31 5.81 7.12 -1.27
N LEU A 32 4.88 6.55 -2.04
CA LEU A 32 5.07 6.33 -3.48
C LEU A 32 5.16 7.63 -4.28
N ILE A 33 4.61 8.75 -3.78
CA ILE A 33 4.63 10.02 -4.51
C ILE A 33 6.07 10.50 -4.70
N GLY A 34 6.39 10.89 -5.94
CA GLY A 34 7.75 11.27 -6.34
C GLY A 34 8.66 10.09 -6.67
N GLN A 35 8.27 8.85 -6.38
CA GLN A 35 9.00 7.64 -6.79
C GLN A 35 8.71 7.27 -8.25
N CYS A 36 9.60 6.47 -8.85
CA CYS A 36 9.31 5.79 -10.11
C CYS A 36 9.25 4.27 -9.92
N MET A 37 8.18 3.66 -10.45
CA MET A 37 8.03 2.22 -10.54
C MET A 37 8.58 1.71 -11.87
N GLY A 38 9.52 0.77 -11.83
CA GLY A 38 10.14 0.17 -13.02
C GLY A 38 11.53 0.71 -13.34
N GLY A 39 12.01 0.43 -14.55
CA GLY A 39 13.36 0.78 -15.01
C GLY A 39 13.44 2.13 -15.73
N ARG A 40 14.64 2.52 -16.17
CA ARG A 40 14.90 3.83 -16.80
C ARG A 40 14.08 4.12 -18.07
N GLU A 41 13.78 3.10 -18.87
CA GLU A 41 13.14 3.28 -20.19
C GLU A 41 11.60 3.28 -20.14
N LYS A 42 11.01 2.57 -19.16
CA LYS A 42 9.55 2.50 -18.96
C LYS A 42 9.27 2.54 -17.47
N CYS A 43 9.13 3.77 -16.96
CA CYS A 43 8.96 4.05 -15.54
C CYS A 43 7.61 4.75 -15.32
N TRP A 44 6.80 4.24 -14.39
CA TRP A 44 5.60 4.92 -13.94
C TRP A 44 5.96 5.88 -12.81
N LYS A 45 5.91 7.18 -13.08
CA LYS A 45 6.18 8.21 -12.07
C LYS A 45 4.89 8.54 -11.33
N PHE A 46 4.84 8.29 -10.03
CA PHE A 46 3.70 8.68 -9.19
C PHE A 46 3.77 10.18 -8.90
N GLN A 47 2.83 10.95 -9.43
CA GLN A 47 2.82 12.40 -9.29
C GLN A 47 1.86 12.87 -8.20
N SER A 48 0.77 12.15 -8.00
CA SER A 48 -0.21 12.43 -6.95
C SER A 48 -0.90 11.16 -6.48
N VAL A 49 -1.47 11.21 -5.27
CA VAL A 49 -2.26 10.11 -4.71
C VAL A 49 -3.50 9.84 -5.56
N ASP A 50 -4.04 10.86 -6.24
CA ASP A 50 -5.21 10.72 -7.12
C ASP A 50 -4.98 9.75 -8.29
N GLN A 51 -3.73 9.53 -8.67
CA GLN A 51 -3.37 8.54 -9.70
C GLN A 51 -3.49 7.11 -9.18
N ILE A 52 -3.49 6.89 -7.87
CA ILE A 52 -3.59 5.58 -7.22
C ILE A 52 -5.04 5.36 -6.80
N LYS A 53 -5.83 4.74 -7.67
CA LYS A 53 -7.26 4.48 -7.44
C LYS A 53 -7.50 3.37 -6.42
N ALA A 54 -6.63 2.37 -6.43
CA ALA A 54 -6.62 1.32 -5.42
C ALA A 54 -5.19 0.90 -5.14
N LEU A 55 -4.91 0.59 -3.88
CA LEU A 55 -3.67 -0.03 -3.43
C LEU A 55 -4.03 -1.13 -2.44
N THR A 56 -3.58 -2.35 -2.72
CA THR A 56 -3.76 -3.50 -1.82
C THR A 56 -2.42 -4.10 -1.50
N ILE A 57 -2.14 -4.28 -0.20
CA ILE A 57 -0.95 -5.00 0.26
C ILE A 57 -1.24 -6.49 0.17
N GLN A 58 -0.56 -7.19 -0.75
CA GLN A 58 -0.70 -8.63 -0.93
C GLN A 58 0.22 -9.40 0.03
N LYS A 59 1.43 -8.90 0.24
CA LYS A 59 2.43 -9.51 1.11
C LYS A 59 3.30 -8.45 1.75
N LYS A 60 3.66 -8.66 3.02
CA LYS A 60 4.65 -7.88 3.75
C LYS A 60 5.71 -8.83 4.32
N THR A 61 6.98 -8.49 4.14
CA THR A 61 8.11 -9.13 4.83
C THR A 61 8.98 -8.05 5.43
N GLU A 62 9.30 -8.17 6.72
CA GLU A 62 10.06 -7.16 7.47
C GLU A 62 11.10 -7.83 8.35
N ASP A 63 12.31 -7.27 8.33
CA ASP A 63 13.40 -7.57 9.24
C ASP A 63 13.94 -6.28 9.88
N SER A 64 15.01 -6.38 10.67
CA SER A 64 15.58 -5.24 11.40
C SER A 64 16.09 -4.08 10.51
N ARG A 65 16.37 -4.33 9.23
CA ARG A 65 16.99 -3.38 8.29
C ARG A 65 16.18 -3.16 7.01
N LYS A 66 15.32 -4.12 6.64
CA LYS A 66 14.62 -4.15 5.36
C LYS A 66 13.13 -4.46 5.56
N ARG A 67 12.30 -3.74 4.83
CA ARG A 67 10.86 -3.97 4.75
C ARG A 67 10.46 -4.02 3.28
N VAL A 68 9.73 -5.05 2.90
CA VAL A 68 9.32 -5.28 1.51
C VAL A 68 7.83 -5.52 1.47
N TYR A 69 7.15 -4.77 0.62
CA TYR A 69 5.77 -5.01 0.27
C TYR A 69 5.67 -5.54 -1.16
N THR A 70 4.81 -6.52 -1.36
CA THR A 70 4.21 -6.82 -2.66
C THR A 70 2.83 -6.18 -2.66
N ILE A 71 2.58 -5.29 -3.61
CA ILE A 71 1.34 -4.53 -3.71
C ILE A 71 0.70 -4.72 -5.09
N ALA A 72 -0.63 -4.71 -5.11
CA ALA A 72 -1.42 -4.53 -6.31
C ALA A 72 -1.93 -3.08 -6.36
N LEU A 73 -1.91 -2.50 -7.56
CA LEU A 73 -2.27 -1.12 -7.83
C LEU A 73 -3.29 -1.05 -8.96
N GLN A 74 -4.28 -0.16 -8.81
CA GLN A 74 -5.01 0.40 -9.93
C GLN A 74 -4.58 1.85 -10.12
N LEU A 75 -4.10 2.17 -11.32
CA LEU A 75 -3.49 3.44 -11.64
C LEU A 75 -4.27 4.16 -12.74
N GLN A 76 -4.37 5.48 -12.62
CA GLN A 76 -4.88 6.35 -13.68
C GLN A 76 -3.75 7.22 -14.23
N ALA A 77 -3.54 7.17 -15.54
CA ALA A 77 -2.50 7.96 -16.20
C ALA A 77 -2.85 9.45 -16.19
N ALA A 78 -1.84 10.29 -15.94
CA ALA A 78 -1.99 11.74 -15.84
C ALA A 78 -2.55 12.41 -17.11
N LYS A 79 -2.17 11.91 -18.29
CA LYS A 79 -2.32 12.64 -19.57
C LYS A 79 -3.08 11.91 -20.67
N ALA A 80 -3.78 10.82 -20.38
CA ALA A 80 -4.49 10.06 -21.42
C ALA A 80 -5.75 9.35 -20.93
N GLY A 81 -6.17 9.56 -19.67
CA GLY A 81 -7.33 8.87 -19.07
C GLY A 81 -7.17 7.35 -18.89
N GLY A 82 -6.13 6.74 -19.46
CA GLY A 82 -5.91 5.30 -19.41
C GLY A 82 -5.76 4.78 -18.00
N LYS A 83 -6.44 3.66 -17.72
CA LYS A 83 -6.35 2.94 -16.46
C LYS A 83 -5.46 1.72 -16.60
N TYR A 84 -4.71 1.43 -15.56
CA TYR A 84 -3.74 0.35 -15.54
C TYR A 84 -3.87 -0.46 -14.26
N SER A 85 -3.72 -1.77 -14.38
CA SER A 85 -3.47 -2.66 -13.25
C SER A 85 -1.97 -2.94 -13.19
N ALA A 86 -1.37 -2.85 -12.01
CA ALA A 86 0.05 -3.14 -11.85
C ALA A 86 0.32 -3.90 -10.55
N ASP A 87 1.26 -4.84 -10.60
CA ASP A 87 1.86 -5.44 -9.42
C ASP A 87 3.26 -4.87 -9.23
N ALA A 88 3.58 -4.51 -7.99
CA ALA A 88 4.85 -3.88 -7.66
C ALA A 88 5.46 -4.44 -6.37
N ARG A 89 6.78 -4.33 -6.29
CA ARG A 89 7.56 -4.63 -5.10
C ARG A 89 8.16 -3.33 -4.55
N VAL A 90 7.69 -2.89 -3.39
CA VAL A 90 8.23 -1.70 -2.71
C VAL A 90 9.23 -2.15 -1.66
N GLU A 91 10.49 -1.75 -1.82
CA GLU A 91 11.55 -2.05 -0.85
C GLU A 91 11.91 -0.80 -0.06
N TYR A 92 11.79 -0.90 1.26
CA TYR A 92 12.23 0.07 2.23
C TYR A 92 13.52 -0.40 2.90
N THR A 93 14.38 0.55 3.23
CA THR A 93 15.54 0.36 4.11
C THR A 93 15.40 1.23 5.34
N LYS A 94 15.80 0.71 6.49
CA LYS A 94 15.80 1.46 7.75
C LYS A 94 16.96 2.46 7.73
N ALA A 95 16.64 3.74 7.76
CA ALA A 95 17.57 4.85 7.94
C ALA A 95 17.52 5.34 9.40
N ALA A 96 18.43 6.24 9.78
CA ALA A 96 18.55 6.77 11.14
C ALA A 96 17.24 7.36 11.70
N THR A 97 16.43 7.97 10.83
CA THR A 97 15.20 8.69 11.21
C THR A 97 13.91 7.94 10.83
N GLY A 98 14.00 6.70 10.32
CA GLY A 98 12.83 5.93 9.90
C GLY A 98 13.05 5.11 8.62
N TRP A 99 11.97 4.56 8.09
CA TRP A 99 12.00 3.79 6.85
C TRP A 99 12.04 4.72 5.63
N LYS A 100 12.89 4.40 4.65
CA LYS A 100 12.96 5.11 3.37
C LYS A 100 12.79 4.13 2.22
N ILE A 101 12.02 4.50 1.20
CA ILE A 101 11.95 3.73 -0.04
C ILE A 101 13.34 3.72 -0.68
N LYS A 102 13.84 2.51 -0.91
CA LYS A 102 15.06 2.25 -1.69
C LYS A 102 14.72 2.10 -3.16
N GLN A 103 13.65 1.38 -3.47
CA GLN A 103 13.19 1.17 -4.85
C GLN A 103 11.73 0.74 -4.92
N VAL A 104 11.11 0.99 -6.08
CA VAL A 104 9.81 0.46 -6.46
C VAL A 104 9.98 -0.38 -7.73
N GLY A 105 10.05 -1.69 -7.57
CA GLY A 105 10.20 -2.64 -8.66
C GLY A 105 8.87 -2.95 -9.34
N LEU A 106 8.81 -2.86 -10.66
CA LEU A 106 7.66 -3.30 -11.43
C LEU A 106 7.68 -4.82 -11.60
N LEU A 107 6.61 -5.50 -11.22
CA LEU A 107 6.44 -6.93 -11.46
C LEU A 107 5.58 -7.17 -12.71
N SER A 108 4.46 -6.45 -12.82
CA SER A 108 3.54 -6.53 -13.96
C SER A 108 2.84 -5.18 -14.16
N ILE A 109 2.52 -4.83 -15.41
CA ILE A 109 1.60 -3.73 -15.72
C ILE A 109 0.78 -4.08 -16.95
N LYS A 110 -0.52 -3.81 -16.89
CA LYS A 110 -1.46 -4.03 -17.98
C LYS A 110 -2.42 -2.85 -18.06
N LYS A 111 -2.64 -2.35 -19.28
CA LYS A 111 -3.72 -1.39 -19.54
C LYS A 111 -5.06 -2.12 -19.43
N ILE A 112 -5.99 -1.56 -18.66
CA ILE A 112 -7.32 -2.15 -18.44
C ILE A 112 -8.44 -1.35 -19.13
N GLU A 113 -8.26 -0.03 -19.32
CA GLU A 113 -9.17 0.85 -20.07
C GLU A 113 -8.38 2.00 -20.72
#